data_AF-A0A6P0NPB8-F1
#
_entry.id   AF-A0A6P0NPB8-F1
#
_cell.length_a   1.000
_cell.length_b   1.000
_cell.length_c   1.000
_cell.angle_alpha   90.00
_cell.angle_beta   90.00
_cell.angle_gamma   90.00
#
_symmetry.space_group_name_H-M   'P 1'
#
loop_
_entity.id
_entity.type
_entity.pdbx_description
1 polymer ?
#
loop_
_entity_poly.entity_id
_entity_poly.type
_entity_poly.pdbx_seq_one_letter_code
_entity_poly.pdbx_strand_id
1 'polypeptide(L)' 'MVLGVGARVEPSSGQSEWWLFDRVETQIMSLILEAFALPEGIDQEHPALLVLDRAGWQITNNLEIPGGLFLEFLPAPAS' A
#
# COMPACT_ATOMS: atom_id res chain seq x y z
N MET A 1 -10.79 15.18 -15.37
CA MET A 1 -10.50 13.85 -14.80
C MET A 1 -9.07 13.88 -14.31
N VAL A 2 -8.82 13.67 -13.03
CA VAL A 2 -7.46 13.57 -12.47
C VAL A 2 -7.26 12.11 -12.12
N LEU A 3 -6.28 11.45 -12.76
CA LEU A 3 -5.88 10.09 -12.42
C LEU A 3 -4.99 10.12 -11.17
N GLY A 4 -5.12 9.12 -10.32
CA GLY A 4 -4.20 8.87 -9.22
C GLY A 4 -3.09 7.92 -9.65
N VAL A 5 -1.93 8.08 -9.01
CA VAL A 5 -0.76 7.22 -9.18
C VAL A 5 -0.31 6.76 -7.80
N GLY A 6 -0.04 5.46 -7.66
CA GLY A 6 0.57 4.85 -6.49
C GLY A 6 1.81 4.08 -6.90
N ALA A 7 2.80 3.99 -6.01
CA ALA A 7 4.00 3.24 -6.25
C ALA A 7 4.48 2.54 -4.98
N ARG A 8 5.06 1.35 -5.14
CA ARG A 8 5.81 0.63 -4.10
C ARG A 8 7.23 0.43 -4.60
N VAL A 9 8.19 0.52 -3.67
CA VAL A 9 9.60 0.27 -3.94
C VAL A 9 10.11 -0.77 -2.95
N GLU A 10 10.87 -1.74 -3.42
CA GLU A 10 11.69 -2.61 -2.57
C GLU A 10 13.06 -1.96 -2.37
N PRO A 11 13.42 -1.50 -1.15
CA PRO A 11 14.62 -0.67 -0.96
C PRO A 11 15.94 -1.37 -1.31
N SER A 12 16.03 -2.68 -1.08
CA SER A 12 17.25 -3.46 -1.31
C SER A 12 17.56 -3.66 -2.78
N SER A 13 16.56 -3.99 -3.59
CA SER A 13 16.75 -4.28 -5.01
C SER A 13 16.49 -3.07 -5.92
N GLY A 14 15.76 -2.06 -5.43
CA GLY A 14 15.28 -0.94 -6.23
C GLY A 14 14.11 -1.29 -7.16
N GLN A 15 13.58 -2.52 -7.09
CA GLN A 15 12.39 -2.90 -7.86
C GLN A 15 11.20 -2.03 -7.46
N SER A 16 10.40 -1.63 -8.46
CA SER A 16 9.23 -0.79 -8.23
C SER A 16 8.04 -1.28 -9.03
N GLU A 17 6.87 -1.16 -8.42
CA GLU A 17 5.58 -1.42 -9.04
C GLU A 17 4.74 -0.15 -8.97
N TRP A 18 3.95 0.09 -10.01
CA TRP A 18 3.19 1.32 -10.19
C TRP A 18 1.75 0.99 -10.57
N TRP A 19 0.80 1.69 -9.94
CA TRP A 19 -0.62 1.55 -10.22
C TRP A 19 -1.21 2.86 -10.74
N LEU A 20 -2.10 2.74 -11.72
CA LEU A 20 -2.92 3.83 -12.23
C LEU A 20 -4.37 3.57 -11.86
N PHE A 21 -5.04 4.59 -11.33
CA PHE A 21 -6.42 4.49 -10.89
C PHE A 21 -7.16 5.81 -11.10
N ASP A 22 -8.48 5.75 -11.18
CA ASP A 22 -9.31 6.89 -11.55
C ASP A 22 -9.61 7.85 -10.39
N ARG A 23 -9.45 7.39 -9.14
CA ARG A 23 -9.68 8.17 -7.90
C ARG A 23 -8.79 7.74 -6.73
N VAL A 24 -8.40 8.71 -5.90
CA VAL A 24 -7.70 8.48 -4.63
C VAL A 24 -8.74 8.24 -3.53
N GLU A 25 -9.01 6.98 -3.21
CA GLU A 25 -10.01 6.59 -2.21
C GLU A 25 -9.64 5.28 -1.49
N THR A 26 -10.30 5.03 -0.36
CA THR A 26 -10.03 3.90 0.53
C THR A 26 -10.24 2.53 -0.14
N GLN A 27 -11.27 2.40 -0.97
CA GLN A 27 -11.56 1.16 -1.69
C GLN A 27 -10.45 0.83 -2.68
N ILE A 28 -9.98 1.85 -3.41
CA ILE A 28 -8.85 1.70 -4.33
C ILE A 28 -7.57 1.33 -3.58
N MET A 29 -7.32 1.90 -2.40
CA MET A 29 -6.16 1.49 -1.59
C MET A 29 -6.23 0.01 -1.22
N SER A 30 -7.40 -0.49 -0.83
CA SER A 30 -7.58 -1.91 -0.47
C SER A 30 -7.29 -2.83 -1.67
N LEU A 31 -7.74 -2.44 -2.87
CA LEU A 31 -7.43 -3.17 -4.11
C LEU A 31 -5.94 -3.13 -4.47
N ILE A 32 -5.26 -2.01 -4.20
CA ILE A 32 -3.80 -1.90 -4.39
C ILE A 32 -3.07 -2.86 -3.42
N LEU A 33 -3.50 -2.94 -2.16
CA LEU A 33 -2.90 -3.87 -1.19
C LEU A 33 -3.06 -5.33 -1.62
N GLU A 34 -4.24 -5.71 -2.12
CA GLU A 34 -4.47 -7.05 -2.66
C GLU A 34 -3.62 -7.33 -3.92
N ALA A 35 -3.58 -6.38 -4.85
CA ALA A 35 -2.78 -6.49 -6.08
C ALA A 35 -1.28 -6.60 -5.79
N PHE A 36 -0.80 -5.97 -4.72
CA PHE A 36 0.57 -6.11 -4.23
C PHE A 36 0.81 -7.47 -3.56
N ALA A 37 -0.09 -7.92 -2.70
CA ALA A 37 0.12 -9.12 -1.88
C ALA A 37 0.10 -10.42 -2.69
N LEU A 38 -0.81 -10.53 -3.66
CA LEU A 38 -1.06 -11.78 -4.38
C LEU A 38 0.16 -12.28 -5.19
N PRO A 39 0.85 -11.46 -6.02
CA PRO A 39 2.00 -11.91 -6.80
C PRO A 39 3.23 -12.22 -5.94
N GLU A 40 3.36 -11.54 -4.80
CA GLU A 40 4.47 -11.69 -3.85
C GLU A 40 4.28 -12.91 -2.93
N GLY A 41 3.13 -13.58 -3.00
CA GLY A 41 2.81 -14.74 -2.17
C GLY A 41 2.68 -14.41 -0.68
N ILE A 42 2.27 -13.17 -0.37
CA ILE A 42 2.15 -12.71 1.02
C ILE A 42 0.94 -13.39 1.67
N ASP A 43 1.19 -14.08 2.77
CA ASP A 43 0.18 -14.77 3.59
C ASP A 43 0.64 -14.88 5.06
N GLN A 44 -0.10 -15.62 5.88
CA GLN A 44 0.22 -15.78 7.30
C GLN A 44 1.55 -16.49 7.58
N GLU A 45 2.06 -17.28 6.64
CA GLU A 45 3.33 -17.99 6.74
C GLU A 45 4.48 -17.20 6.07
N HIS A 46 4.14 -16.32 5.13
CA HIS A 46 5.05 -15.46 4.37
C HIS A 46 4.72 -13.97 4.58
N PRO A 47 4.97 -13.42 5.79
CA PRO A 47 4.54 -12.07 6.13
C PRO A 47 5.41 -10.99 5.47
N ALA A 48 4.83 -9.82 5.27
CA ALA A 48 5.51 -8.64 4.76
C ALA A 48 5.11 -7.36 5.50
N LEU A 49 6.03 -6.39 5.54
CA LEU A 49 5.81 -5.07 6.10
C LEU A 49 5.81 -4.02 4.98
N LEU A 50 4.72 -3.27 4.86
CA LEU A 50 4.61 -2.14 3.93
C LEU A 50 4.63 -0.82 4.72
N VAL A 51 5.56 0.06 4.37
CA VAL A 51 5.73 1.37 5.01
C VAL A 51 5.06 2.46 4.18
N LEU A 52 4.16 3.24 4.79
CA LEU A 52 3.29 4.22 4.14
C LEU A 52 3.53 5.65 4.65
N ASP A 53 3.26 6.65 3.81
CA ASP A 53 3.53 8.08 4.07
C ASP A 53 2.39 8.81 4.82
N ARG A 54 1.36 8.07 5.24
CA ARG A 54 0.21 8.56 6.00
C ARG A 54 -0.77 9.43 5.22
N ALA A 55 -0.83 9.30 3.89
CA ALA A 55 -1.86 9.99 3.12
C ALA A 55 -3.26 9.61 3.65
N GLY A 56 -4.23 10.53 3.62
CA GLY A 56 -5.52 10.33 4.31
C GLY A 56 -6.27 9.03 3.95
N TRP A 57 -6.12 8.57 2.71
CA TRP A 57 -6.70 7.33 2.18
C TRP A 57 -5.96 6.04 2.62
N GLN A 58 -4.77 6.17 3.22
CA GLN A 58 -3.96 5.08 3.77
C GLN A 58 -4.12 4.89 5.29
N ILE A 59 -4.54 5.93 6.03
CA ILE A 59 -4.64 5.91 7.51
C ILE A 59 -6.08 5.72 8.01
N THR A 60 -6.96 5.30 7.13
CA THR A 60 -8.38 5.04 7.41
C THR A 60 -8.56 3.67 8.07
N ASN A 61 -9.50 3.57 9.01
CA ASN A 61 -9.83 2.31 9.69
C ASN A 61 -10.64 1.33 8.82
N ASN A 62 -10.96 1.72 7.59
CA ASN A 62 -11.78 0.94 6.67
C ASN A 62 -10.96 0.26 5.56
N LEU A 63 -9.64 0.11 5.73
CA LEU A 63 -8.82 -0.65 4.79
C LEU A 63 -9.05 -2.15 4.96
N GLU A 64 -9.24 -2.84 3.84
CA GLU A 64 -9.14 -4.29 3.80
C GLU A 64 -7.67 -4.65 3.55
N ILE A 65 -7.05 -5.29 4.54
CA ILE A 65 -5.62 -5.64 4.53
C ILE A 65 -5.50 -7.15 4.32
N PRO A 66 -4.80 -7.62 3.26
CA PRO A 66 -4.52 -9.03 3.05
C PRO A 66 -3.85 -9.69 4.26
N GLY A 67 -4.18 -10.96 4.52
CA GLY A 67 -3.55 -11.70 5.61
C GLY A 67 -2.03 -11.76 5.44
N GLY A 68 -1.27 -11.55 6.52
CA GLY A 68 0.20 -11.53 6.47
C GLY A 68 0.82 -10.21 6.03
N LEU A 69 0.02 -9.27 5.51
CA LEU A 69 0.47 -7.92 5.22
C LEU A 69 0.28 -7.03 6.44
N PHE A 70 1.39 -6.44 6.90
CA PHE A 70 1.39 -5.49 8.00
C PHE A 70 1.70 -4.09 7.48
N LEU A 71 0.94 -3.09 7.94
CA LEU A 71 1.15 -1.70 7.58
C LEU A 71 1.88 -0.98 8.69
N GLU A 72 2.96 -0.30 8.34
CA GLU A 72 3.66 0.65 9.20
C GLU A 72 3.62 2.04 8.57
N PHE A 73 3.67 3.06 9.40
CA PHE A 73 3.54 4.43 8.95
C PHE A 73 4.80 5.21 9.28
N LEU A 74 5.31 5.97 8.30
CA LEU A 74 6.37 6.93 8.55
C LEU A 74 5.96 7.91 9.67
N PRO A 75 6.93 8.54 10.35
CA PRO A 75 6.64 9.61 11.29
C PRO A 75 5.80 10.70 10.62
N ALA A 76 4.89 11.30 11.38
CA ALA A 76 4.21 12.50 10.90
C ALA A 76 5.26 13.58 10.58
N PRO A 77 5.06 14.38 9.51
CA PRO A 77 5.96 15.49 9.22
C PRO A 77 6.11 16.39 10.45
N ALA A 78 7.33 16.85 10.70
CA ALA A 78 7.59 17.79 11.78
C ALA A 78 6.78 19.08 11.52
N SER A 79 5.98 19.48 12.50
CA SER A 79 5.14 20.68 12.48
C SER A 79 5.94 21.97 12.48
#